data_AF-A0A2V8TPK9-F1
#
_entry.id   AF-A0A2V8TPK9-F1
#
_cell.length_a   1.000
_cell.length_b   1.000
_cell.length_c   1.000
_cell.angle_alpha   90.00
_cell.angle_beta   90.00
_cell.angle_gamma   90.00
#
_symmetry.space_group_name_H-M   'P 1'
#
loop_
_entity.id
_entity.type
_entity.pdbx_description
1 polymer ?
#
loop_
_entity_poly.entity_id
_entity_poly.type
_entity_poly.pdbx_seq_one_letter_code
_entity_poly.pdbx_strand_id
1 'polypeptide(L)'
;RDFGATWRPLAGNLPEGGPVRVVREDPSNQSLLFAGTEFGLYVTFDRGRHWVSLRGDSLPPVQVHDLQIHPRDRDLVAGTHGRSIYVLDDITALEQMTPESLAKAVVLFNPRPARGFYLAERGAVWGNDQFGAKNPPYAIVNYWVKEHAPDGAKLTIADAKGATVRELEGPSEPGLNRITWDLTRAKAQRIDPPEAREAGQSNFVAPGEYDLTLKVGKETSKSKITVGYPPGVGPEPPAGLK
;
A
#
# COMPACT_ATOMS: atom_id res chain seq x y z
N ARG A 1 13.70 6.03 -26.89
CA ARG A 1 14.92 5.40 -27.46
C ARG A 1 15.51 6.21 -28.61
N ASP A 2 14.71 7.03 -29.28
CA ASP A 2 15.08 7.77 -30.50
C ASP A 2 14.28 9.08 -30.66
N PHE A 3 13.82 9.66 -29.54
CA PHE A 3 13.07 10.92 -29.51
C PHE A 3 11.84 10.97 -30.45
N GLY A 4 11.21 9.82 -30.69
CA GLY A 4 9.99 9.72 -31.50
C GLY A 4 10.23 9.45 -32.98
N ALA A 5 11.47 9.14 -33.38
CA ALA A 5 11.77 8.71 -34.74
C ALA A 5 11.07 7.40 -35.11
N THR A 6 10.92 6.47 -34.17
CA THR A 6 10.19 5.23 -34.34
C THR A 6 9.22 4.98 -33.18
N TRP A 7 8.07 4.40 -33.52
CA TRP A 7 7.05 4.02 -32.57
C TRP A 7 6.79 2.53 -32.67
N ARG A 8 6.69 1.87 -31.51
CA ARG A 8 6.24 0.49 -31.42
C ARG A 8 4.94 0.45 -30.62
N PRO A 9 3.95 -0.36 -31.02
CA PRO A 9 2.74 -0.53 -30.24
C PRO A 9 3.08 -1.16 -28.88
N LEU A 10 2.47 -0.63 -27.82
CA LEU A 10 2.53 -1.18 -26.45
C LEU A 10 1.14 -1.64 -25.98
N ALA A 11 0.23 -1.90 -26.90
CA ALA A 11 -1.13 -2.33 -26.57
C ALA A 11 -1.15 -3.74 -25.96
N GLY A 12 -0.21 -4.62 -26.34
CA GLY A 12 -0.12 -5.97 -25.80
C GLY A 12 -1.46 -6.71 -25.90
N ASN A 13 -1.98 -7.14 -24.74
CA ASN A 13 -3.28 -7.78 -24.55
C ASN A 13 -4.36 -6.85 -23.94
N LEU A 14 -4.20 -5.52 -24.03
CA LEU A 14 -5.29 -4.61 -23.64
C LEU A 14 -6.56 -4.94 -24.45
N PRO A 15 -7.76 -4.81 -23.85
CA PRO A 15 -8.99 -5.11 -24.57
C PRO A 15 -9.17 -4.22 -25.80
N GLU A 16 -9.60 -4.84 -26.90
CA GLU A 16 -9.94 -4.12 -28.13
C GLU A 16 -11.24 -3.32 -28.00
N GLY A 17 -11.46 -2.38 -28.92
CA GLY A 17 -12.73 -1.63 -29.01
C GLY A 17 -12.89 -0.47 -28.03
N GLY A 18 -11.86 -0.15 -27.24
CA GLY A 18 -11.87 1.00 -26.32
C GLY A 18 -10.54 1.78 -26.35
N PRO A 19 -10.56 3.13 -26.38
CA PRO A 19 -9.33 3.91 -26.36
C PRO A 19 -8.61 3.82 -25.01
N VAL A 20 -7.28 3.88 -25.07
CA VAL A 20 -6.44 4.23 -23.91
C VAL A 20 -6.49 5.75 -23.76
N ARG A 21 -6.90 6.22 -22.59
CA ARG A 21 -7.10 7.65 -22.30
C ARG A 21 -5.88 8.27 -21.62
N VAL A 22 -5.20 7.50 -20.79
CA VAL A 22 -4.01 7.94 -20.06
C VAL A 22 -3.04 6.79 -19.88
N VAL A 23 -1.75 7.08 -20.02
CA VAL A 23 -0.65 6.19 -19.61
C VAL A 23 0.23 6.94 -18.62
N ARG A 24 0.64 6.28 -17.54
CA ARG A 24 1.59 6.80 -16.55
C ARG A 24 2.68 5.77 -16.30
N GLU A 25 3.92 6.22 -16.43
CA GLU A 25 5.10 5.46 -16.02
C GLU A 25 5.36 5.74 -14.54
N ASP A 26 5.70 4.70 -13.79
CA ASP A 26 6.12 4.86 -12.41
C ASP A 26 7.51 5.54 -12.33
N PRO A 27 7.68 6.55 -11.45
CA PRO A 27 8.95 7.26 -11.36
C PRO A 27 10.08 6.45 -10.71
N SER A 28 9.79 5.37 -9.98
CA SER A 28 10.79 4.49 -9.35
C SER A 28 11.13 3.28 -10.23
N ASN A 29 10.19 2.79 -11.03
CA ASN A 29 10.33 1.60 -11.85
C ASN A 29 9.80 1.83 -13.27
N GLN A 30 10.71 2.04 -14.22
CA GLN A 30 10.38 2.28 -15.62
C GLN A 30 9.70 1.09 -16.33
N SER A 31 9.73 -0.11 -15.75
CA SER A 31 9.02 -1.27 -16.27
C SER A 31 7.54 -1.29 -15.86
N LEU A 32 7.20 -0.55 -14.80
CA LEU A 32 5.85 -0.42 -14.26
C LEU A 32 5.13 0.73 -14.96
N LEU A 33 4.11 0.40 -15.75
CA LEU A 33 3.23 1.39 -16.37
C LEU A 33 1.78 1.12 -15.96
N PHE A 34 1.01 2.19 -15.83
CA PHE A 34 -0.43 2.17 -15.61
C PHE A 34 -1.14 2.75 -16.83
N ALA A 35 -2.26 2.14 -17.21
CA ALA A 35 -3.11 2.61 -18.30
C ALA A 35 -4.54 2.76 -17.83
N GLY A 36 -5.07 3.98 -17.97
CA GLY A 36 -6.49 4.26 -17.85
C GLY A 36 -7.16 4.12 -19.21
N THR A 37 -8.20 3.31 -19.28
CA THR A 37 -8.88 2.93 -20.53
C THR A 37 -10.38 3.14 -20.41
N GLU A 38 -11.09 2.89 -21.50
CA GLU A 38 -12.56 2.80 -21.53
C GLU A 38 -13.13 1.74 -20.57
N PHE A 39 -12.38 0.67 -20.31
CA PHE A 39 -12.85 -0.50 -19.55
C PHE A 39 -12.32 -0.57 -18.12
N GLY A 40 -11.49 0.40 -17.73
CA GLY A 40 -10.92 0.54 -16.39
C GLY A 40 -9.41 0.76 -16.38
N LEU A 41 -8.80 0.40 -15.25
CA LEU A 41 -7.39 0.57 -14.96
C LEU A 41 -6.61 -0.73 -15.19
N TYR A 42 -5.48 -0.62 -15.88
CA TYR A 42 -4.57 -1.72 -16.17
C TYR A 42 -3.15 -1.38 -15.72
N VAL A 43 -2.37 -2.41 -15.39
CA VAL A 43 -0.96 -2.31 -15.01
C VAL A 43 -0.13 -3.28 -15.85
N THR A 44 1.09 -2.90 -16.16
CA THR A 44 2.10 -3.76 -16.80
C THR A 44 3.40 -3.67 -16.03
N PHE A 45 4.12 -4.79 -15.93
CA PHE A 45 5.44 -4.89 -15.31
C PHE A 45 6.55 -5.13 -16.34
N ASP A 46 6.20 -5.11 -17.63
CA ASP A 46 7.07 -5.52 -18.73
C ASP A 46 7.07 -4.52 -19.91
N ARG A 47 6.77 -3.25 -19.59
CA ARG A 47 6.67 -2.12 -20.52
C ARG A 47 5.60 -2.29 -21.61
N GLY A 48 4.45 -2.86 -21.25
CA GLY A 48 3.27 -2.95 -22.10
C GLY A 48 3.28 -4.13 -23.07
N ARG A 49 4.07 -5.19 -22.80
CA ARG A 49 3.93 -6.45 -23.53
C ARG A 49 2.75 -7.25 -22.97
N HIS A 50 2.55 -7.21 -21.66
CA HIS A 50 1.43 -7.81 -20.96
C HIS A 50 0.83 -6.84 -19.93
N TRP A 51 -0.49 -6.72 -19.97
CA TRP A 51 -1.33 -5.88 -19.13
C TRP A 51 -2.27 -6.73 -18.30
N VAL A 52 -2.38 -6.38 -17.02
CA VAL A 52 -3.24 -7.01 -16.03
C VAL A 52 -4.26 -5.96 -15.57
N SER A 53 -5.53 -6.36 -15.46
CA SER A 53 -6.56 -5.48 -14.89
C SER A 53 -6.26 -5.20 -13.42
N LEU A 54 -6.20 -3.92 -13.04
CA LEU A 54 -6.00 -3.47 -11.66
C LEU A 54 -7.32 -3.03 -11.01
N ARG A 55 -8.45 -3.43 -11.58
CA ARG A 55 -9.76 -3.04 -11.07
C ARG A 55 -10.10 -3.71 -9.74
N GLY A 56 -9.66 -4.96 -9.56
CA GLY A 56 -10.11 -5.82 -8.48
C GLY A 56 -11.64 -5.82 -8.35
N ASP A 57 -12.12 -5.97 -7.12
CA ASP A 57 -13.56 -5.88 -6.81
C ASP A 57 -14.02 -4.44 -6.52
N SER A 58 -13.08 -3.51 -6.34
CA SER A 58 -13.37 -2.15 -5.86
C SER A 58 -13.66 -1.14 -6.98
N LEU A 59 -13.04 -1.31 -8.16
CA LEU A 59 -13.24 -0.41 -9.30
C LEU A 59 -14.22 -1.02 -10.32
N PRO A 60 -15.42 -0.45 -10.49
CA PRO A 60 -16.37 -0.91 -11.51
C PRO A 60 -15.79 -0.76 -12.94
N PRO A 61 -16.42 -1.37 -13.95
CA PRO A 61 -16.07 -1.14 -15.36
C PRO A 61 -16.42 0.30 -15.75
N VAL A 62 -15.49 1.23 -15.48
CA VAL A 62 -15.64 2.65 -15.72
C VAL A 62 -14.42 3.19 -16.44
N GLN A 63 -14.64 4.22 -17.25
CA GLN A 63 -13.55 4.89 -17.94
C GLN A 63 -12.64 5.59 -16.93
N VAL A 64 -11.33 5.43 -17.10
CA VAL A 64 -10.31 6.13 -16.31
C VAL A 64 -9.66 7.18 -17.20
N HIS A 65 -9.87 8.46 -16.87
CA HIS A 65 -9.48 9.60 -17.71
C HIS A 65 -8.11 10.15 -17.34
N ASP A 66 -7.74 10.13 -16.06
CA ASP A 66 -6.41 10.55 -15.61
C ASP A 66 -5.91 9.67 -14.46
N LEU A 67 -4.58 9.64 -14.34
CA LEU A 67 -3.83 8.91 -13.33
C LEU A 67 -2.73 9.81 -12.79
N GLN A 68 -2.54 9.81 -11.47
CA GLN A 68 -1.46 10.51 -10.80
C GLN A 68 -0.83 9.62 -9.75
N ILE A 69 0.50 9.62 -9.67
CA ILE A 69 1.24 8.92 -8.61
C ILE A 69 1.68 9.96 -7.60
N HIS A 70 1.22 9.83 -6.36
CA HIS A 70 1.63 10.76 -5.31
C HIS A 70 3.09 10.48 -4.93
N PRO A 71 4.02 11.45 -5.07
CA PRO A 71 5.47 11.18 -4.96
C PRO A 71 5.91 10.79 -3.53
N ARG A 72 5.27 11.37 -2.51
CA ARG A 72 5.56 11.07 -1.10
C ARG A 72 4.97 9.73 -0.66
N ASP A 73 3.66 9.58 -0.83
CA ASP A 73 2.92 8.46 -0.26
C ASP A 73 2.94 7.22 -1.15
N ARG A 74 3.27 7.37 -2.44
CA ARG A 74 3.21 6.27 -3.43
C ARG A 74 1.80 5.69 -3.55
N ASP A 75 0.82 6.56 -3.57
CA ASP A 75 -0.56 6.19 -3.85
C ASP A 75 -0.88 6.48 -5.33
N LEU A 76 -1.62 5.59 -5.98
CA LEU A 76 -2.10 5.81 -7.34
C LEU A 76 -3.53 6.37 -7.30
N VAL A 77 -3.67 7.62 -7.75
CA VAL A 77 -4.93 8.34 -7.81
C VAL A 77 -5.51 8.21 -9.22
N ALA A 78 -6.74 7.72 -9.32
CA ALA A 78 -7.46 7.55 -10.58
C ALA A 78 -8.68 8.47 -10.66
N GLY A 79 -8.70 9.33 -11.67
CA GLY A 79 -9.85 10.14 -12.05
C GLY A 79 -10.74 9.37 -13.00
N THR A 80 -11.97 9.04 -12.58
CA THR A 80 -12.90 8.26 -13.38
C THR A 80 -13.98 9.12 -14.03
N HIS A 81 -14.58 8.62 -15.10
CA HIS A 81 -15.75 9.25 -15.71
C HIS A 81 -17.02 8.95 -14.91
N GLY A 82 -17.51 9.93 -14.17
CA GLY A 82 -18.81 9.86 -13.48
C GLY A 82 -18.86 8.97 -12.23
N ARG A 83 -17.71 8.53 -11.70
CA ARG A 83 -17.61 7.71 -10.47
C ARG A 83 -16.58 8.22 -9.45
N SER A 84 -16.32 9.54 -9.47
CA SER A 84 -15.41 10.21 -8.54
C SER A 84 -13.95 9.75 -8.66
N ILE A 85 -13.17 9.97 -7.60
CA ILE A 85 -11.75 9.63 -7.51
C ILE A 85 -11.60 8.32 -6.74
N TYR A 86 -10.76 7.43 -7.26
CA TYR A 86 -10.31 6.22 -6.57
C TYR A 86 -8.83 6.36 -6.21
N VAL A 87 -8.45 5.85 -5.05
CA VAL A 87 -7.06 5.83 -4.60
C VAL A 87 -6.68 4.39 -4.30
N LEU A 88 -5.65 3.91 -4.98
CA LEU A 88 -4.96 2.67 -4.60
C LEU A 88 -3.82 3.06 -3.66
N ASP A 89 -4.06 2.86 -2.37
CA ASP A 89 -3.06 3.13 -1.34
C ASP A 89 -1.85 2.21 -1.50
N ASP A 90 -0.66 2.81 -1.48
CA ASP A 90 0.63 2.14 -1.45
C ASP A 90 0.91 1.17 -2.62
N ILE A 91 1.46 1.70 -3.70
CA ILE A 91 1.92 0.95 -4.88
C ILE A 91 3.35 0.41 -4.75
N THR A 92 4.02 0.60 -3.62
CA THR A 92 5.44 0.20 -3.45
C THR A 92 5.68 -1.29 -3.69
N ALA A 93 4.68 -2.13 -3.44
CA ALA A 93 4.73 -3.54 -3.78
C ALA A 93 4.79 -3.77 -5.29
N LEU A 94 4.01 -3.01 -6.07
CA LEU A 94 4.01 -3.08 -7.52
C LEU A 94 5.35 -2.59 -8.09
N GLU A 95 5.92 -1.54 -7.49
CA GLU A 95 7.24 -1.02 -7.86
C GLU A 95 8.34 -2.09 -7.69
N GLN A 96 8.20 -2.97 -6.68
CA GLN A 96 9.16 -4.04 -6.36
C GLN A 96 8.90 -5.36 -7.10
N MET A 97 7.81 -5.48 -7.85
CA MET A 97 7.50 -6.68 -8.61
C MET A 97 8.40 -6.81 -9.84
N THR A 98 9.16 -7.90 -9.89
CA THR A 98 9.95 -8.31 -11.04
C THR A 98 9.59 -9.75 -11.43
N PRO A 99 9.92 -10.20 -12.67
CA PRO A 99 9.73 -11.60 -13.05
C PRO A 99 10.35 -12.59 -12.05
N GLU A 100 11.50 -12.24 -11.47
CA GLU A 100 12.20 -13.06 -10.47
C GLU A 100 11.45 -13.10 -9.13
N SER A 101 10.83 -12.00 -8.70
CA SER A 101 10.02 -12.01 -7.47
C SER A 101 8.73 -12.81 -7.66
N LEU A 102 8.08 -12.66 -8.81
CA LEU A 102 6.82 -13.37 -9.11
C LEU A 102 7.02 -14.88 -9.32
N ALA A 103 8.24 -15.31 -9.66
CA ALA A 103 8.58 -16.73 -9.79
C ALA A 103 8.64 -17.48 -8.45
N LYS A 104 8.96 -16.76 -7.35
CA LYS A 104 9.06 -17.32 -5.99
C LYS A 104 7.67 -17.67 -5.45
N ALA A 105 7.62 -18.66 -4.55
CA ALA A 105 6.36 -19.11 -3.94
C ALA A 105 5.73 -18.01 -3.05
N VAL A 106 6.55 -17.32 -2.26
CA VAL A 106 6.13 -16.22 -1.39
C VAL A 106 7.17 -15.11 -1.45
N VAL A 107 6.71 -13.86 -1.56
CA VAL A 107 7.57 -12.67 -1.44
C VAL A 107 6.90 -11.65 -0.55
N LEU A 108 7.58 -11.30 0.54
CA LEU A 108 7.24 -10.14 1.35
C LEU A 108 7.97 -8.93 0.80
N PHE A 109 7.23 -7.92 0.36
CA PHE A 109 7.83 -6.68 -0.14
C PHE A 109 8.28 -5.78 1.00
N ASN A 110 9.16 -4.83 0.73
CA ASN A 110 9.53 -3.79 1.70
C ASN A 110 8.37 -2.79 1.79
N PRO A 111 7.65 -2.71 2.91
CA PRO A 111 6.59 -1.72 3.08
C PRO A 111 7.18 -0.32 3.19
N ARG A 112 6.39 0.70 2.81
CA ARG A 112 6.73 2.09 3.10
C ARG A 112 6.81 2.33 4.62
N PRO A 113 7.60 3.31 5.08
CA PRO A 113 7.61 3.70 6.49
C PRO A 113 6.20 4.04 6.98
N ALA A 114 5.81 3.47 8.11
CA ALA A 114 4.50 3.67 8.71
C ALA A 114 4.59 4.68 9.86
N ARG A 115 3.53 5.46 10.06
CA ARG A 115 3.43 6.40 11.18
C ARG A 115 2.01 6.41 11.73
N GLY A 116 1.90 6.45 13.05
CA GLY A 116 0.63 6.71 13.71
C GLY A 116 0.20 8.16 13.49
N PHE A 117 -1.07 8.46 13.75
CA PHE A 117 -1.55 9.83 13.88
C PHE A 117 -2.50 9.90 15.06
N TYR A 118 -2.35 10.94 15.87
CA TYR A 118 -3.31 11.28 16.92
C TYR A 118 -4.34 12.21 16.31
N LEU A 119 -5.62 11.88 16.51
CA LEU A 119 -6.70 12.74 16.09
C LEU A 119 -6.77 13.87 17.09
N ALA A 120 -6.44 15.09 16.66
CA ALA A 120 -6.77 16.26 17.46
C ALA A 120 -8.27 16.21 17.80
N GLU A 121 -8.63 16.46 19.07
CA GLU A 121 -10.03 16.53 19.46
C GLU A 121 -10.73 17.52 18.53
N ARG A 122 -11.71 17.01 17.77
CA ARG A 122 -12.55 17.89 16.97
C ARG A 122 -13.41 18.67 17.94
N GLY A 123 -13.19 19.99 18.00
CA GLY A 123 -14.14 20.90 18.63
C GLY A 123 -15.55 20.67 18.07
N ALA A 124 -16.56 21.10 18.82
CA ALA A 124 -17.95 20.80 18.50
C ALA A 124 -18.30 21.18 17.04
N VAL A 125 -18.68 20.17 16.26
CA VAL A 125 -19.15 20.35 14.88
C VAL A 125 -20.64 20.67 14.94
N TRP A 126 -20.99 21.96 15.00
CA TRP A 126 -22.38 22.44 15.06
C TRP A 126 -23.09 22.48 13.69
N GLY A 127 -22.74 21.56 12.79
CA GLY A 127 -23.41 21.40 11.51
C GLY A 127 -24.64 20.50 11.62
N ASN A 128 -25.53 20.57 10.62
CA ASN A 128 -26.73 19.74 10.57
C ASN A 128 -26.44 18.25 10.27
N ASP A 129 -25.22 17.90 9.88
CA ASP A 129 -24.82 16.53 9.52
C ASP A 129 -23.30 16.31 9.72
N GLN A 130 -22.88 15.05 9.79
CA GLN A 130 -21.48 14.61 9.92
C GLN A 130 -21.11 13.68 8.76
N PHE A 131 -20.33 14.21 7.81
CA PHE A 131 -19.78 13.41 6.72
C PHE A 131 -18.38 12.90 7.10
N GLY A 132 -18.18 11.58 7.00
CA GLY A 132 -16.89 10.94 7.27
C GLY A 132 -16.70 9.70 6.41
N ALA A 133 -15.43 9.40 6.12
CA ALA A 133 -15.03 8.16 5.50
C ALA A 133 -14.17 7.36 6.50
N LYS A 134 -14.04 6.06 6.28
CA LYS A 134 -13.10 5.23 7.05
C LYS A 134 -11.69 5.74 6.80
N ASN A 135 -10.97 6.08 7.87
CA ASN A 135 -9.55 6.47 7.76
C ASN A 135 -8.72 5.31 7.19
N PRO A 136 -7.65 5.61 6.43
CA PRO A 136 -6.75 4.60 5.92
C PRO A 136 -6.09 3.82 7.07
N PRO A 137 -5.73 2.55 6.85
CA PRO A 137 -4.94 1.78 7.80
C PRO A 137 -3.55 2.42 8.00
N TYR A 138 -2.93 2.20 9.16
CA TYR A 138 -1.64 2.81 9.49
C TYR A 138 -0.47 2.19 8.71
N ALA A 139 -0.13 0.93 9.00
CA ALA A 139 0.91 0.19 8.30
C ALA A 139 0.28 -0.79 7.31
N ILE A 140 0.68 -0.67 6.04
CA ILE A 140 0.27 -1.58 4.96
C ILE A 140 1.45 -2.49 4.66
N VAL A 141 1.22 -3.80 4.72
CA VAL A 141 2.21 -4.82 4.40
C VAL A 141 1.69 -5.66 3.26
N ASN A 142 2.32 -5.52 2.10
CA ASN A 142 1.94 -6.22 0.88
C ASN A 142 2.87 -7.41 0.63
N TYR A 143 2.32 -8.50 0.12
CA TYR A 143 3.08 -9.72 -0.20
C TYR A 143 2.48 -10.48 -1.37
N TRP A 144 3.33 -11.16 -2.12
CA TRP A 144 2.96 -12.05 -3.20
C TRP A 144 2.88 -13.49 -2.73
N VAL A 145 1.84 -14.20 -3.16
CA VAL A 145 1.65 -15.64 -2.98
C VAL A 145 1.40 -16.25 -4.35
N LYS A 146 2.19 -17.25 -4.74
CA LYS A 146 2.07 -17.88 -6.07
C LYS A 146 0.90 -18.87 -6.14
N GLU A 147 0.72 -19.65 -5.09
CA GLU A 147 -0.28 -20.72 -5.00
C GLU A 147 -1.05 -20.61 -3.68
N HIS A 148 -2.36 -20.88 -3.73
CA HIS A 148 -3.23 -20.79 -2.56
C HIS A 148 -2.73 -21.71 -1.45
N ALA A 149 -2.67 -21.20 -0.22
CA ALA A 149 -2.34 -21.99 0.97
C ALA A 149 -3.52 -22.03 1.95
N PRO A 150 -4.03 -23.21 2.34
CA PRO A 150 -5.24 -23.33 3.16
C PRO A 150 -5.07 -22.79 4.60
N ASP A 151 -3.83 -22.77 5.11
CA ASP A 151 -3.53 -22.34 6.49
C ASP A 151 -3.49 -20.81 6.65
N GLY A 152 -3.72 -20.05 5.58
CA GLY A 152 -3.59 -18.58 5.60
C GLY A 152 -2.14 -18.10 5.60
N ALA A 153 -1.98 -16.78 5.67
CA ALA A 153 -0.69 -16.12 5.85
C ALA A 153 -0.54 -15.65 7.30
N LYS A 154 0.61 -15.93 7.92
CA LYS A 154 0.95 -15.46 9.27
C LYS A 154 2.11 -14.47 9.20
N LEU A 155 1.86 -13.22 9.58
CA LEU A 155 2.86 -12.18 9.71
C LEU A 155 3.27 -12.01 11.17
N THR A 156 4.55 -12.21 11.45
CA THR A 156 5.16 -11.98 12.76
C THR A 156 5.99 -10.71 12.70
N ILE A 157 5.74 -9.81 13.66
CA ILE A 157 6.43 -8.53 13.80
C ILE A 157 7.26 -8.59 15.06
N ALA A 158 8.57 -8.39 14.94
CA ALA A 158 9.52 -8.38 16.06
C ALA A 158 10.22 -7.02 16.18
N ASP A 159 10.53 -6.61 17.40
CA ASP A 159 11.36 -5.43 17.64
C ASP A 159 12.85 -5.71 17.42
N ALA A 160 13.68 -4.66 17.48
CA ALA A 160 15.13 -4.78 17.31
C ALA A 160 15.83 -5.69 18.33
N LYS A 161 15.16 -6.07 19.44
CA LYS A 161 15.67 -7.02 20.44
C LYS A 161 15.23 -8.46 20.15
N GLY A 162 14.48 -8.68 19.06
CA GLY A 162 13.93 -9.97 18.67
C GLY A 162 12.68 -10.36 19.45
N ALA A 163 12.09 -9.47 20.25
CA ALA A 163 10.86 -9.77 20.96
C ALA A 163 9.66 -9.61 20.01
N THR A 164 8.79 -10.63 19.96
CA THR A 164 7.55 -10.57 19.18
C THR A 164 6.64 -9.47 19.73
N VAL A 165 6.32 -8.51 18.87
CA VAL A 165 5.47 -7.34 19.13
C VAL A 165 4.02 -7.67 18.79
N ARG A 166 3.82 -8.32 17.63
CA ARG A 166 2.50 -8.63 17.11
C ARG A 166 2.57 -9.82 16.17
N GLU A 167 1.53 -10.64 16.19
CA GLU A 167 1.24 -11.60 15.15
C GLU A 167 -0.08 -11.23 14.50
N LEU A 168 -0.13 -11.31 13.17
CA LEU A 168 -1.30 -10.99 12.35
C LEU A 168 -1.54 -12.13 11.38
N GLU A 169 -2.81 -12.42 11.13
CA GLU A 169 -3.26 -13.38 10.13
C GLU A 169 -3.78 -12.61 8.91
N GLY A 170 -3.60 -13.18 7.73
CA GLY A 170 -4.04 -12.60 6.47
C GLY A 170 -4.34 -13.64 5.40
N PRO A 171 -4.88 -13.17 4.27
CA PRO A 171 -5.23 -14.05 3.16
C PRO A 171 -3.99 -14.65 2.50
N SER A 172 -4.16 -15.80 1.87
CA SER A 172 -3.12 -16.54 1.15
C SER A 172 -3.58 -16.88 -0.26
N GLU A 173 -4.35 -15.97 -0.87
CA GLU A 173 -4.86 -16.17 -2.22
C GLU A 173 -3.75 -16.00 -3.26
N PRO A 174 -3.83 -16.66 -4.43
CA PRO A 174 -2.86 -16.45 -5.49
C PRO A 174 -2.86 -14.99 -5.93
N GLY A 175 -1.69 -14.35 -5.93
CA GLY A 175 -1.50 -12.96 -6.31
C GLY A 175 -0.99 -12.08 -5.19
N LEU A 176 -1.28 -10.78 -5.31
CA LEU A 176 -0.93 -9.78 -4.33
C LEU A 176 -1.94 -9.77 -3.19
N ASN A 177 -1.45 -9.91 -1.97
CA ASN A 177 -2.22 -9.89 -0.74
C ASN A 177 -1.74 -8.75 0.17
N ARG A 178 -2.60 -8.35 1.10
CA ARG A 178 -2.36 -7.23 2.00
C ARG A 178 -2.75 -7.59 3.44
N ILE A 179 -1.86 -7.30 4.37
CA ILE A 179 -2.12 -7.29 5.81
C ILE A 179 -1.91 -5.86 6.31
N THR A 180 -2.80 -5.40 7.17
CA THR A 180 -2.69 -4.08 7.81
C THR A 180 -2.35 -4.23 9.29
N TRP A 181 -1.36 -3.47 9.74
CA TRP A 181 -1.00 -3.39 11.15
C TRP A 181 -1.43 -2.03 11.73
N ASP A 182 -2.07 -2.07 12.89
CA ASP A 182 -2.54 -0.90 13.64
C ASP A 182 -1.43 -0.19 14.43
N LEU A 183 -0.17 -0.57 14.21
CA LEU A 183 1.01 -0.09 14.92
C LEU A 183 0.94 -0.34 16.44
N THR A 184 0.19 -1.35 16.89
CA THR A 184 0.11 -1.71 18.32
C THR A 184 0.76 -3.04 18.65
N ARG A 185 1.12 -3.23 19.92
CA ARG A 185 1.52 -4.54 20.48
C ARG A 185 0.33 -5.49 20.57
N ALA A 186 0.58 -6.78 20.79
CA ALA A 186 -0.45 -7.71 21.23
C ALA A 186 -1.13 -7.18 22.51
N LYS A 187 -2.45 -7.35 22.66
CA LYS A 187 -3.21 -6.86 23.83
C LYS A 187 -2.58 -7.28 25.17
N ALA A 188 -2.05 -8.51 25.24
CA ALA A 188 -1.40 -9.06 26.44
C ALA A 188 -0.03 -8.43 26.76
N GLN A 189 0.61 -7.77 25.79
CA GLN A 189 1.93 -7.14 25.91
C GLN A 189 1.84 -5.60 25.86
N ARG A 190 0.63 -5.06 26.03
CA ARG A 190 0.38 -3.63 25.95
C ARG A 190 0.91 -2.96 27.23
N ILE A 191 2.06 -2.31 27.13
CA ILE A 191 2.62 -1.44 28.17
C ILE A 191 2.36 0.00 27.72
N ASP A 192 1.51 0.71 28.45
CA ASP A 192 1.13 2.08 28.12
C ASP A 192 2.13 3.03 28.80
N PRO A 193 3.04 3.70 28.06
CA PRO A 193 3.90 4.72 28.65
C PRO A 193 3.04 5.87 29.22
N PRO A 194 3.49 6.56 30.28
CA PRO A 194 2.72 7.62 30.94
C PRO A 194 2.15 8.68 29.97
N GLU A 195 2.92 9.02 28.94
CA GLU A 195 2.57 9.99 27.89
C GLU A 195 1.40 9.51 27.01
N ALA A 196 1.24 8.19 26.83
CA ALA A 196 0.11 7.60 26.10
C ALA A 196 -1.20 7.64 26.91
N ARG A 197 -1.13 7.76 28.24
CA ARG A 197 -2.31 7.83 29.11
C ARG A 197 -2.93 9.24 29.12
N GLU A 198 -2.11 10.28 29.02
CA GLU A 198 -2.59 11.67 29.01
C GLU A 198 -3.28 12.06 27.68
N ALA A 199 -2.87 11.45 26.56
CA ALA A 199 -3.42 11.78 25.25
C ALA A 199 -4.73 11.06 24.88
N GLY A 200 -5.21 10.12 25.72
CA GLY A 200 -6.47 9.40 25.48
C GLY A 200 -6.54 8.62 24.16
N GLN A 201 -5.42 8.45 23.45
CA GLN A 201 -5.40 7.98 22.06
C GLN A 201 -4.21 7.03 21.81
N SER A 202 -4.55 5.85 21.27
CA SER A 202 -3.76 4.70 20.81
C SER A 202 -2.29 4.52 21.27
N ASN A 203 -2.06 3.37 21.92
CA ASN A 203 -0.77 2.83 22.36
C ASN A 203 0.07 2.32 21.18
N PHE A 204 0.56 3.24 20.35
CA PHE A 204 1.46 2.90 19.25
C PHE A 204 2.78 2.33 19.78
N VAL A 205 3.41 1.47 18.99
CA VAL A 205 4.77 1.00 19.26
C VAL A 205 5.76 2.14 19.14
N ALA A 206 6.90 2.01 19.84
CA ALA A 206 7.95 3.02 19.79
C ALA A 206 8.49 3.17 18.35
N PRO A 207 8.87 4.38 17.92
CA PRO A 207 9.55 4.57 16.65
C PRO A 207 10.84 3.75 16.56
N GLY A 208 11.14 3.24 15.37
CA GLY A 208 12.30 2.39 15.13
C GLY A 208 12.07 1.38 14.01
N GLU A 209 13.03 0.48 13.84
CA GLU A 209 12.94 -0.61 12.88
C GLU A 209 12.33 -1.86 13.51
N TYR A 210 11.45 -2.51 12.75
CA TYR A 210 10.81 -3.76 13.10
C TYR A 210 11.05 -4.80 12.02
N ASP A 211 11.39 -6.01 12.44
CA ASP A 211 11.58 -7.14 11.55
C ASP A 211 10.22 -7.80 11.26
N LEU A 212 9.93 -7.98 9.98
CA LEU A 212 8.74 -8.64 9.49
C LEU A 212 9.10 -10.04 8.98
N THR A 213 8.42 -11.05 9.49
CA THR A 213 8.54 -12.44 9.02
C THR A 213 7.16 -12.94 8.61
N LEU A 214 6.97 -13.15 7.32
CA LEU A 214 5.76 -13.73 6.74
C LEU A 214 5.96 -15.22 6.54
N LYS A 215 5.02 -16.03 7.02
CA LYS A 215 4.95 -17.47 6.78
C LYS A 215 3.66 -17.80 6.04
N VAL A 216 3.77 -18.55 4.94
CA VAL A 216 2.62 -19.09 4.19
C VAL A 216 2.93 -20.55 3.90
N GLY A 217 2.19 -21.47 4.53
CA GLY A 217 2.52 -22.89 4.53
C GLY A 217 3.93 -23.17 5.08
N LYS A 218 4.82 -23.72 4.24
CA LYS A 218 6.22 -24.00 4.58
C LYS A 218 7.18 -22.87 4.22
N GLU A 219 6.74 -21.93 3.40
CA GLU A 219 7.57 -20.86 2.88
C GLU A 219 7.64 -19.71 3.88
N THR A 220 8.79 -19.04 3.93
CA THR A 220 9.01 -17.89 4.81
C THR A 220 9.72 -16.78 4.04
N SER A 221 9.22 -15.56 4.15
CA SER A 221 9.85 -14.36 3.60
C SER A 221 10.04 -13.33 4.70
N LYS A 222 11.17 -12.61 4.64
CA LYS A 222 11.52 -11.58 5.62
C LYS A 222 11.61 -10.21 4.97
N SER A 223 11.31 -9.18 5.74
CA SER A 223 11.38 -7.78 5.35
C SER A 223 11.54 -6.92 6.62
N LYS A 224 11.68 -5.61 6.47
CA LYS A 224 11.76 -4.66 7.57
C LYS A 224 10.75 -3.54 7.34
N ILE A 225 10.21 -3.00 8.43
CA ILE A 225 9.40 -1.78 8.40
C ILE A 225 9.96 -0.76 9.37
N THR A 226 10.06 0.49 8.92
CA THR A 226 10.40 1.62 9.78
C THR A 226 9.11 2.24 10.31
N VAL A 227 8.98 2.33 11.63
CA VAL A 227 7.91 3.07 12.29
C VAL A 227 8.45 4.44 12.69
N GLY A 228 7.84 5.49 12.13
CA GLY A 228 8.16 6.88 12.44
C GLY A 228 7.33 7.42 13.60
N TYR A 229 7.79 8.55 14.13
CA TYR A 229 7.04 9.37 15.08
C TYR A 229 5.70 9.85 14.48
N PRO A 230 4.61 9.86 15.27
CA PRO A 230 3.39 10.54 14.87
C PRO A 230 3.67 12.03 14.57
N PRO A 231 3.01 12.63 13.56
CA PRO A 231 3.19 14.06 13.27
C PRO A 231 2.94 14.92 14.52
N GLY A 232 3.86 15.82 14.83
CA GLY A 232 3.78 16.71 16.00
C GLY A 232 4.21 16.09 17.33
N VAL A 233 4.58 14.80 17.36
CA VAL A 233 5.09 14.11 18.55
C VAL A 233 6.46 13.54 18.23
N GLY A 234 7.56 14.17 18.66
CA GLY A 234 8.92 13.68 18.41
C GLY A 234 9.99 14.72 18.74
N PRO A 235 11.29 14.37 18.64
CA PRO A 235 12.39 15.31 18.92
C PRO A 235 12.56 16.40 17.86
N GLU A 236 11.95 16.23 16.68
CA GLU A 236 11.99 17.22 15.60
C GLU A 236 10.79 18.18 15.70
N PRO A 237 11.03 19.50 15.85
CA PRO A 237 9.95 20.47 15.81
C PRO A 237 9.25 20.43 14.44
N PRO A 238 7.92 20.62 14.37
CA PRO A 238 7.20 20.63 13.11
C PRO A 238 7.81 21.65 12.15
N ALA A 239 8.18 21.18 10.96
CA ALA A 239 8.72 22.03 9.91
C ALA A 239 7.69 23.13 9.54
N GLY A 240 7.98 24.37 9.91
CA GLY A 240 7.21 25.54 9.48
C GLY A 240 6.55 26.37 10.58
N LEU A 241 6.73 26.07 11.87
CA LEU A 241 6.42 27.05 12.93
C LEU A 241 7.68 27.88 13.21
N LYS A 242 7.75 29.06 12.57
CA LYS A 242 8.55 30.19 13.06
C LYS A 242 7.79 30.90 14.18
#